data_AF-A0A483WC08-F1
#
_entry.id   AF-A0A483WC08-F1
#
_cell.length_a   1.000
_cell.length_b   1.000
_cell.length_c   1.000
_cell.angle_alpha   90.00
_cell.angle_beta   90.00
_cell.angle_gamma   90.00
#
_symmetry.space_group_name_H-M   'P 1'
#
loop_
_entity.id
_entity.type
_entity.pdbx_description
1 polymer ?
#
loop_
_entity_poly.entity_id
_entity_poly.type
_entity_poly.pdbx_seq_one_letter_code
_entity_poly.pdbx_strand_id
1 'polypeptide(L)'
;MATNDFKPFATGSGANVLSQADYEALSALASGFLSGKASSAQVNKALRQSSTIAAVLAQFMADSTGSDVLDNGNIATLLNILKSALNNQAEGRLLRIQVFTASGAWVKTAGTKKVRIKAWGAGGG
;
A
#
# COMPACT_ATOMS: atom_id res chain seq x y z
N MET A 1 2.70 4.84 19.29
CA MET A 1 2.04 4.36 18.05
C MET A 1 2.32 5.41 17.00
N ALA A 2 2.74 4.99 15.80
CA ALA A 2 2.96 5.93 14.71
C ALA A 2 1.67 6.64 14.31
N THR A 3 1.79 7.90 13.89
CA THR A 3 0.69 8.77 13.50
C THR A 3 0.30 8.51 12.05
N ASN A 4 -0.99 8.58 11.75
CA ASN A 4 -1.54 8.55 10.40
C ASN A 4 -2.46 9.76 10.23
N ASP A 5 -2.09 10.73 9.40
CA ASP A 5 -2.88 11.94 9.17
C ASP A 5 -3.92 11.79 8.04
N PHE A 6 -3.81 10.76 7.21
CA PHE A 6 -4.79 10.51 6.15
C PHE A 6 -6.06 9.92 6.76
N LYS A 7 -7.11 10.76 6.88
CA LYS A 7 -8.36 10.38 7.55
C LYS A 7 -9.44 9.96 6.55
N PRO A 8 -10.23 8.92 6.87
CA PRO A 8 -11.40 8.59 6.09
C PRO A 8 -12.45 9.70 6.24
N PHE A 9 -13.03 10.14 5.13
CA PHE A 9 -14.04 11.20 5.12
C PHE A 9 -15.46 10.61 5.18
N ALA A 10 -16.33 11.30 5.92
CA ALA A 10 -17.76 11.01 6.01
C ALA A 10 -18.10 9.56 6.41
N THR A 11 -17.32 8.85 7.24
CA THR A 11 -17.63 7.45 7.66
C THR A 11 -18.54 7.34 8.90
N GLY A 12 -18.89 8.45 9.53
CA GLY A 12 -19.73 8.47 10.73
C GLY A 12 -21.16 7.99 10.48
N SER A 13 -21.82 7.57 11.56
CA SER A 13 -23.25 7.24 11.53
C SER A 13 -24.07 8.46 11.08
N GLY A 14 -25.05 8.24 10.20
CA GLY A 14 -25.89 9.31 9.63
C GLY A 14 -25.18 10.23 8.64
N ALA A 15 -23.94 9.94 8.23
CA ALA A 15 -23.25 10.76 7.24
C ALA A 15 -24.01 10.81 5.91
N ASN A 16 -24.18 12.03 5.36
CA ASN A 16 -24.88 12.30 4.11
C ASN A 16 -24.11 11.73 2.91
N VAL A 17 -24.32 10.46 2.61
CA VAL A 17 -23.62 9.70 1.58
C VAL A 17 -24.59 8.74 0.91
N LEU A 18 -24.51 8.62 -0.41
CA LEU A 18 -25.34 7.67 -1.16
C LEU A 18 -25.16 6.23 -0.67
N SER A 19 -26.24 5.45 -0.78
CA SER A 19 -26.17 4.01 -0.63
C SER A 19 -25.22 3.41 -1.69
N GLN A 20 -24.74 2.20 -1.46
CA GLN A 20 -23.87 1.55 -2.45
C GLN A 20 -24.63 1.27 -3.75
N ALA A 21 -25.86 0.75 -3.66
CA ALA A 21 -26.69 0.43 -4.82
C ALA A 21 -27.00 1.68 -5.67
N ASP A 22 -27.37 2.80 -5.04
CA ASP A 22 -27.66 4.04 -5.77
C ASP A 22 -26.42 4.64 -6.42
N TYR A 23 -25.24 4.44 -5.81
CA TYR A 23 -23.98 4.91 -6.39
C TYR A 23 -23.55 4.09 -7.60
N GLU A 24 -23.73 2.77 -7.57
CA GLU A 24 -23.45 1.87 -8.70
C GLU A 24 -24.42 2.10 -9.87
N ALA A 25 -25.67 2.47 -9.58
CA ALA A 25 -26.65 2.84 -10.60
C ALA A 25 -26.44 4.24 -11.20
N LEU A 26 -25.55 5.05 -10.62
CA LEU A 26 -25.35 6.43 -11.05
C LEU A 26 -24.55 6.50 -12.36
N SER A 27 -25.11 7.11 -13.40
CA SER A 27 -24.42 7.31 -14.69
C SER A 27 -23.10 8.08 -14.55
N ALA A 28 -23.04 9.01 -13.58
CA ALA A 28 -21.84 9.77 -13.25
C ALA A 28 -20.68 8.92 -12.70
N LEU A 29 -20.91 7.66 -12.31
CA LEU A 29 -19.82 6.74 -11.97
C LEU A 29 -18.89 6.49 -13.17
N ALA A 30 -19.46 6.44 -14.38
CA ALA A 30 -18.71 6.25 -15.61
C ALA A 30 -18.26 7.59 -16.24
N SER A 31 -19.15 8.59 -16.27
CA SER A 31 -18.88 9.87 -16.96
C SER A 31 -18.23 10.94 -16.07
N GLY A 32 -18.20 10.74 -14.76
CA GLY A 32 -18.02 11.83 -13.79
C GLY A 32 -19.24 12.77 -13.74
N PHE A 33 -19.19 13.75 -12.85
CA PHE A 33 -20.17 14.84 -12.82
C PHE A 33 -19.89 15.81 -13.97
N LEU A 34 -20.87 15.96 -14.86
CA LEU A 34 -20.83 16.91 -15.98
C LEU A 34 -21.25 18.31 -15.50
N SER A 35 -21.50 19.22 -16.46
CA SER A 35 -22.09 20.54 -16.18
C SER A 35 -23.38 20.40 -15.35
N GLY A 36 -23.51 21.23 -14.31
CA GLY A 36 -24.64 21.20 -13.39
C GLY A 36 -24.20 21.12 -11.92
N LYS A 37 -25.14 20.80 -11.04
CA LYS A 37 -24.90 20.63 -9.60
C LYS A 37 -24.88 19.14 -9.27
N ALA A 38 -23.78 18.65 -8.71
CA ALA A 38 -23.74 17.33 -8.09
C ALA A 38 -24.39 17.39 -6.70
N SER A 39 -25.16 16.36 -6.34
CA SER A 39 -25.70 16.26 -4.98
C SER A 39 -24.54 16.07 -3.99
N SER A 40 -24.63 16.72 -2.82
CA SER A 40 -23.62 16.56 -1.76
C SER A 40 -23.47 15.10 -1.32
N ALA A 41 -24.54 14.30 -1.34
CA ALA A 41 -24.50 12.87 -1.05
C ALA A 41 -23.65 12.09 -2.08
N GLN A 42 -23.69 12.50 -3.34
CA GLN A 42 -22.90 11.90 -4.43
C GLN A 42 -21.42 12.25 -4.30
N VAL A 43 -21.11 13.52 -4.05
CA VAL A 43 -19.74 13.99 -3.84
C VAL A 43 -19.13 13.34 -2.60
N ASN A 44 -19.86 13.32 -1.48
CA ASN A 44 -19.39 12.70 -0.24
C ASN A 44 -19.16 11.18 -0.43
N LYS A 45 -19.94 10.50 -1.27
CA LYS A 45 -19.70 9.09 -1.59
C LYS A 45 -18.37 8.88 -2.32
N ALA A 46 -18.09 9.68 -3.35
CA ALA A 46 -16.84 9.62 -4.09
C ALA A 46 -15.63 9.95 -3.18
N LEU A 47 -15.74 10.99 -2.35
CA LEU A 47 -14.71 11.36 -1.37
C LEU A 47 -14.52 10.27 -0.30
N ARG A 48 -15.60 9.64 0.20
CA ARG A 48 -15.51 8.54 1.16
C ARG A 48 -14.74 7.36 0.56
N GLN A 49 -15.06 6.95 -0.68
CA GLN A 49 -14.38 5.82 -1.34
C GLN A 49 -12.87 6.05 -1.45
N SER A 50 -12.45 7.24 -1.90
CA SER A 50 -11.02 7.56 -2.07
C SER A 50 -10.29 7.72 -0.73
N SER A 51 -10.83 8.54 0.18
CA SER A 51 -10.22 8.84 1.47
C SER A 51 -10.13 7.61 2.39
N THR A 52 -11.09 6.70 2.31
CA THR A 52 -11.08 5.47 3.12
C THR A 52 -9.94 4.55 2.70
N ILE A 53 -9.73 4.34 1.39
CA ILE A 53 -8.60 3.55 0.90
C ILE A 53 -7.26 4.22 1.22
N ALA A 54 -7.18 5.55 1.08
CA ALA A 54 -5.99 6.31 1.45
C ALA A 54 -5.63 6.14 2.94
N ALA A 55 -6.62 6.26 3.83
CA ALA A 55 -6.45 6.09 5.26
C ALA A 55 -5.99 4.67 5.64
N VAL A 56 -6.57 3.65 4.99
CA VAL A 56 -6.17 2.24 5.19
C VAL A 56 -4.71 2.01 4.76
N LEU A 57 -4.32 2.51 3.59
CA LEU A 57 -2.95 2.38 3.09
C LEU A 57 -1.95 3.11 4.00
N ALA A 58 -2.29 4.32 4.44
CA ALA A 58 -1.46 5.10 5.35
C ALA A 58 -1.33 4.43 6.73
N GLN A 59 -2.41 3.81 7.24
CA GLN A 59 -2.35 3.04 8.48
C GLN A 59 -1.44 1.81 8.32
N PHE A 60 -1.57 1.08 7.21
CA PHE A 60 -0.69 -0.05 6.89
C PHE A 60 0.78 0.37 6.87
N MET A 61 1.09 1.52 6.26
CA MET A 61 2.43 2.09 6.23
C MET A 61 2.96 2.40 7.64
N ALA A 62 2.15 3.05 8.47
CA ALA A 62 2.49 3.38 9.85
C ALA A 62 2.75 2.11 10.68
N ASP A 63 1.86 1.12 10.59
CA ASP A 63 1.96 -0.13 11.33
C ASP A 63 3.16 -0.99 10.88
N SER A 64 3.44 -1.01 9.58
CA SER A 64 4.52 -1.83 9.00
C SER A 64 5.91 -1.25 9.25
N THR A 65 6.02 0.06 9.50
CA THR A 65 7.33 0.75 9.62
C THR A 65 7.58 1.37 10.99
N GLY A 66 6.53 1.56 11.80
CA GLY A 66 6.61 2.35 13.03
C GLY A 66 6.89 3.83 12.79
N SER A 67 6.79 4.32 11.55
CA SER A 67 7.04 5.72 11.17
C SER A 67 5.74 6.50 10.99
N ASP A 68 5.75 7.79 11.34
CA ASP A 68 4.60 8.67 11.11
C ASP A 68 4.33 8.88 9.62
N VAL A 69 3.06 8.82 9.23
CA VAL A 69 2.55 9.06 7.87
C VAL A 69 1.75 10.36 7.86
N LEU A 70 2.45 11.46 7.58
CA LEU A 70 1.96 12.84 7.73
C LEU A 70 1.42 13.42 6.43
N ASP A 71 0.34 14.20 6.50
CA ASP A 71 -0.24 14.94 5.37
C ASP A 71 0.35 16.35 5.29
N ASN A 72 1.65 16.43 4.98
CA ASN A 72 2.40 17.69 4.91
C ASN A 72 2.97 18.00 3.51
N GLY A 73 2.50 17.28 2.49
CA GLY A 73 2.93 17.43 1.10
C GLY A 73 4.30 16.84 0.76
N ASN A 74 5.01 16.20 1.70
CA ASN A 74 6.29 15.56 1.41
C ASN A 74 6.14 14.18 0.75
N ILE A 75 5.94 14.19 -0.56
CA ILE A 75 5.73 12.98 -1.38
C ILE A 75 6.93 12.02 -1.31
N ALA A 76 8.16 12.55 -1.26
CA ALA A 76 9.37 11.72 -1.22
C ALA A 76 9.43 10.87 0.05
N THR A 77 9.09 11.46 1.20
CA THR A 77 9.01 10.74 2.48
C THR A 77 7.90 9.68 2.45
N LEU A 78 6.71 10.02 1.95
CA LEU A 78 5.60 9.06 1.83
C LEU A 78 5.99 7.86 0.95
N LEU A 79 6.65 8.09 -0.18
CA LEU A 79 7.13 7.03 -1.06
C LEU A 79 8.17 6.14 -0.37
N ASN A 80 9.09 6.73 0.40
CA ASN A 80 10.09 5.98 1.13
C ASN A 80 9.46 5.10 2.22
N ILE A 81 8.50 5.65 2.98
CA ILE A 81 7.77 4.87 3.98
C ILE A 81 7.01 3.72 3.30
N LEU A 82 6.36 3.95 2.16
CA LEU A 82 5.64 2.91 1.42
C LEU A 82 6.58 1.78 0.97
N LYS A 83 7.75 2.13 0.41
CA LYS A 83 8.76 1.14 0.02
C LYS A 83 9.23 0.33 1.22
N SER A 84 9.51 0.98 2.34
CA SER A 84 9.91 0.31 3.58
C SER A 84 8.82 -0.61 4.10
N ALA A 85 7.56 -0.17 4.11
CA ALA A 85 6.43 -0.99 4.51
C ALA A 85 6.33 -2.28 3.69
N LEU A 86 6.45 -2.19 2.36
CA LEU A 86 6.44 -3.35 1.46
C LEU A 86 7.64 -4.29 1.68
N ASN A 87 8.84 -3.73 1.89
CA ASN A 87 10.04 -4.50 2.15
C ASN A 87 9.97 -5.23 3.51
N ASN A 88 9.41 -4.60 4.53
CA ASN A 88 9.24 -5.21 5.84
C ASN A 88 8.31 -6.43 5.79
N GLN A 89 7.27 -6.39 4.94
CA GLN A 89 6.43 -7.56 4.71
C GLN A 89 7.19 -8.71 4.02
N ALA A 90 8.27 -8.41 3.32
CA ALA A 90 9.11 -9.38 2.62
C ALA A 90 10.19 -10.03 3.47
N GLU A 91 10.40 -9.58 4.71
CA GLU A 91 11.45 -10.10 5.57
C GLU A 91 11.33 -11.61 5.80
N GLY A 92 12.45 -12.31 5.68
CA GLY A 92 12.52 -13.76 5.85
C GLY A 92 11.88 -14.59 4.72
N ARG A 93 11.29 -13.96 3.70
CA ARG A 93 10.79 -14.68 2.51
C ARG A 93 11.91 -14.92 1.49
N LEU A 94 11.82 -16.03 0.77
CA LEU A 94 12.69 -16.29 -0.38
C LEU A 94 12.25 -15.40 -1.55
N LEU A 95 12.93 -14.28 -1.76
CA LEU A 95 12.63 -13.35 -2.86
C LEU A 95 13.24 -13.77 -4.20
N ARG A 96 14.43 -14.39 -4.15
CA ARG A 96 15.20 -14.77 -5.34
C ARG A 96 16.17 -15.90 -5.03
N ILE A 97 16.41 -16.76 -6.02
CA ILE A 97 17.52 -17.71 -6.05
C ILE A 97 18.69 -17.02 -6.76
N GLN A 98 19.85 -16.94 -6.10
CA GLN A 98 21.09 -16.46 -6.72
C GLN A 98 21.93 -17.66 -7.17
N VAL A 99 22.39 -17.61 -8.42
CA VAL A 99 23.30 -18.61 -8.99
C VAL A 99 24.64 -17.92 -9.24
N PHE A 100 25.71 -18.52 -8.72
CA PHE A 100 27.08 -18.05 -8.90
C PHE A 100 27.80 -19.04 -9.82
N THR A 101 28.29 -18.58 -10.97
CA THR A 101 29.10 -19.39 -11.91
C THR A 101 30.61 -19.22 -11.68
N ALA A 102 30.99 -18.30 -10.80
CA ALA A 102 32.33 -18.07 -10.29
C ALA A 102 32.23 -17.63 -8.82
N SER A 103 33.36 -17.59 -8.11
CA SER A 103 33.40 -17.13 -6.71
C SER A 103 32.78 -15.74 -6.56
N GLY A 104 31.87 -15.58 -5.61
CA GLY A 104 31.18 -14.31 -5.35
C GLY A 104 30.60 -14.26 -3.94
N ALA A 105 30.33 -13.05 -3.45
CA ALA A 105 29.73 -12.83 -2.14
C ALA A 105 28.20 -12.87 -2.22
N TRP A 106 27.58 -13.52 -1.23
CA TRP A 106 26.14 -13.46 -1.01
C TRP A 106 25.84 -12.56 0.20
N VAL A 107 25.02 -11.53 0.00
CA VAL A 107 24.56 -10.65 1.09
C VAL A 107 23.21 -11.19 1.59
N LYS A 108 23.13 -11.50 2.88
CA LYS A 108 21.89 -11.99 3.49
C LYS A 108 20.79 -10.93 3.41
N THR A 109 19.61 -11.32 2.93
CA THR A 109 18.42 -10.46 3.02
C THR A 109 17.92 -10.41 4.47
N ALA A 110 17.37 -9.27 4.88
CA ALA A 110 16.77 -9.10 6.21
C ALA A 110 15.77 -10.23 6.53
N GLY A 111 15.79 -10.69 7.78
CA GLY A 111 14.96 -11.81 8.26
C GLY A 111 15.40 -13.20 7.83
N THR A 112 16.46 -13.38 7.03
CA THR A 112 16.93 -14.73 6.63
C THR A 112 17.48 -15.50 7.82
N LYS A 113 16.79 -16.57 8.24
CA LYS A 113 17.22 -17.49 9.33
C LYS A 113 17.85 -18.79 8.83
N LYS A 114 17.53 -19.19 7.61
CA LYS A 114 18.01 -20.43 6.98
C LYS A 114 18.32 -20.18 5.51
N VAL A 115 19.37 -20.82 5.01
CA VAL A 115 19.73 -20.80 3.59
C VAL A 115 19.87 -22.22 3.08
N ARG A 116 19.43 -22.46 1.84
CA ARG A 116 19.67 -23.72 1.13
C ARG A 116 20.68 -23.45 0.03
N ILE A 117 21.81 -24.15 0.08
CA ILE A 117 22.88 -24.04 -0.91
C ILE A 117 22.89 -25.34 -1.71
N LYS A 118 22.95 -25.23 -3.04
CA LYS A 118 23.21 -26.35 -3.95
C LYS A 118 24.49 -26.06 -4.71
N ALA A 119 25.45 -26.97 -4.66
CA ALA A 119 26.71 -26.89 -5.40
C ALA A 119 26.79 -28.05 -6.39
N TRP A 120 27.37 -27.83 -7.56
CA TRP A 120 27.64 -28.85 -8.57
C TRP A 120 29.14 -28.89 -8.82
N GLY A 121 29.77 -30.06 -8.65
CA GLY A 121 31.16 -30.26 -9.04
C GLY A 121 31.25 -30.71 -10.49
N ALA A 122 32.30 -30.30 -11.20
CA ALA A 122 32.68 -30.98 -12.43
C ALA A 122 33.17 -32.38 -12.03
N GLY A 123 32.40 -33.43 -12.32
CA GLY A 123 32.78 -34.80 -11.99
C GLY A 123 34.16 -35.14 -12.58
N GLY A 124 35.03 -35.76 -11.78
CA GLY A 124 36.34 -36.21 -12.24
C GLY A 124 36.22 -37.40 -13.18
N GLY A 125 36.86 -37.31 -14.34
CA GLY A 125 37.20 -38.45 -15.20
C GLY A 125 38.64 -38.86 -15.02
#